data_AF-A0A2I0LA80-F1
#
_entry.id   AF-A0A2I0LA80-F1
#
_cell.length_a   1.000
_cell.length_b   1.000
_cell.length_c   1.000
_cell.angle_alpha   90.00
_cell.angle_beta   90.00
_cell.angle_gamma   90.00
#
_symmetry.space_group_name_H-M   'P 1'
#
loop_
_entity.id
_entity.type
_entity.pdbx_description
1 polymer ?
#
loop_
_entity_poly.entity_id
_entity_poly.type
_entity_poly.pdbx_seq_one_letter_code
_entity_poly.pdbx_strand_id
1 'polypeptide(L)'
;MPPKRTTLQKLKQRLAEIFFPDDPLHRFKNQSWVRKFILGLQFLFPIFQWAPEYGLRPFRSDLVSGLTIASLAIPQGISYAKLANLPPIVGLYSSFVPPLIYSVLGSSRHLGVGPVSIASLVMGSMLTESVSSTQDPILYLKLAFTATFFAGLFQASLGLLR
;
A
#
# COMPACT_ATOMS: atom_id res chain seq x y z
N MET A 1 14.75 46.11 3.01
CA MET A 1 14.07 45.97 4.31
C MET A 1 13.01 44.87 4.18
N PRO A 2 13.00 43.84 5.04
CA PRO A 2 11.95 42.83 4.99
C PRO A 2 10.61 43.43 5.45
N PRO A 3 9.46 43.04 4.86
CA PRO A 3 8.15 43.64 5.14
C PRO A 3 7.69 43.32 6.58
N LYS A 4 6.99 44.27 7.23
CA LYS A 4 6.39 44.10 8.56
C LYS A 4 5.27 43.06 8.52
N ARG A 5 5.56 41.80 8.86
CA ARG A 5 4.56 40.72 8.98
C ARG A 5 3.90 40.75 10.37
N THR A 6 2.57 40.73 10.40
CA THR A 6 1.72 40.68 11.60
C THR A 6 1.98 39.42 12.44
N THR A 7 1.82 39.49 13.76
CA THR A 7 2.03 38.36 14.72
C THR A 7 1.22 37.11 14.36
N LEU A 8 -0.02 37.28 13.90
CA LEU A 8 -0.86 36.19 13.39
C LEU A 8 -0.28 35.49 12.16
N GLN A 9 0.35 36.24 11.25
CA GLN A 9 0.98 35.66 10.06
C GLN A 9 2.22 34.85 10.45
N LYS A 10 2.98 35.28 11.46
CA LYS A 10 4.11 34.50 11.99
C LYS A 10 3.67 33.22 12.67
N LEU A 11 2.57 33.26 13.44
CA LEU A 11 2.01 32.06 14.07
C LEU A 11 1.50 31.07 13.03
N LYS A 12 0.74 31.55 12.04
CA LYS A 12 0.25 30.73 10.93
C LYS A 12 1.40 30.11 10.13
N GLN A 13 2.46 30.88 9.88
CA GLN A 13 3.62 30.41 9.15
C GLN A 13 4.43 29.38 9.96
N ARG A 14 4.63 29.59 11.27
CA ARG A 14 5.29 28.59 12.13
C ARG A 14 4.48 27.30 12.25
N LEU A 15 3.16 27.38 12.36
CA LEU A 15 2.30 26.20 12.34
C LEU A 15 2.38 25.49 10.99
N ALA A 16 2.39 26.22 9.88
CA ALA A 16 2.56 25.64 8.56
C ALA A 16 3.95 24.98 8.38
N GLU A 17 5.03 25.58 8.87
CA GLU A 17 6.38 25.02 8.84
C GLU A 17 6.53 23.77 9.74
N ILE A 18 5.78 23.68 10.84
CA ILE A 18 5.78 22.51 11.73
C ILE A 18 5.01 21.34 11.12
N PHE A 19 3.86 21.61 10.48
CA PHE A 19 3.04 20.56 9.87
C PHE A 19 3.51 20.15 8.47
N PHE A 20 4.15 21.05 7.72
CA PHE A 20 4.63 20.81 6.35
C PHE A 20 6.05 21.34 6.12
N PRO A 21 7.08 20.78 6.80
CA PRO A 21 8.47 21.24 6.67
C PRO A 21 9.04 21.02 5.26
N ASP A 22 8.59 19.98 4.56
CA ASP A 22 8.93 19.68 3.17
C ASP A 22 7.67 19.80 2.30
N ASP A 23 7.31 21.01 1.86
CA ASP A 23 6.18 21.19 0.95
C ASP A 23 6.46 20.40 -0.36
N PRO A 24 5.82 19.24 -0.61
CA PRO A 24 6.11 18.41 -1.79
C PRO A 24 5.65 19.10 -3.08
N LEU A 25 4.85 20.16 -2.94
CA LEU A 25 4.24 20.94 -4.00
C LEU A 25 5.14 22.05 -4.55
N HIS A 26 6.34 22.29 -3.98
CA HIS A 26 7.30 23.24 -4.57
C HIS A 26 7.71 22.86 -6.01
N ARG A 27 7.78 21.57 -6.35
CA ARG A 27 8.03 21.09 -7.73
C ARG A 27 6.94 21.48 -8.74
N PHE A 28 5.74 21.81 -8.25
CA PHE A 28 4.59 22.19 -9.07
C PHE A 28 4.48 23.72 -9.25
N LYS A 29 5.16 24.52 -8.43
CA LYS A 29 5.24 25.98 -8.57
C LYS A 29 6.13 26.30 -9.78
N ASN A 30 5.63 27.11 -10.72
CA ASN A 30 6.27 27.53 -11.99
C ASN A 30 6.26 26.54 -13.19
N GLN A 31 5.39 25.53 -13.22
CA GLN A 31 5.26 24.65 -14.40
C GLN A 31 3.93 24.87 -15.15
N SER A 32 3.91 24.58 -16.46
CA SER A 32 2.68 24.66 -17.29
C SER A 32 1.60 23.69 -16.78
N TRP A 33 0.33 23.99 -17.06
CA TRP A 33 -0.81 23.19 -16.60
C TRP A 33 -0.69 21.70 -16.95
N VAL A 34 -0.18 21.38 -18.14
CA VAL A 34 0.07 20.01 -18.61
C VAL A 34 1.14 19.32 -17.76
N ARG A 35 2.24 20.01 -17.42
CA ARG A 35 3.29 19.44 -16.57
C ARG A 35 2.82 19.22 -15.13
N LYS A 36 1.93 20.08 -14.60
CA LYS A 36 1.30 19.85 -13.29
C LYS A 36 0.45 18.58 -13.30
N PHE A 37 -0.29 18.33 -14.37
CA PHE A 37 -1.07 17.09 -14.53
C PHE A 37 -0.17 15.86 -14.59
N ILE A 38 0.90 15.90 -15.39
CA ILE A 38 1.88 14.80 -15.50
C ILE A 38 2.57 14.53 -14.15
N LEU A 39 3.00 15.57 -13.44
CA LEU A 39 3.61 15.43 -12.12
C LEU A 39 2.63 14.89 -11.07
N GLY A 40 1.34 15.26 -11.17
CA GLY A 40 0.29 14.70 -10.32
C GLY A 40 0.06 13.21 -10.60
N LEU A 41 0.07 12.81 -11.87
CA LEU A 41 -0.04 11.41 -12.26
C LEU A 41 1.18 10.60 -11.82
N GLN A 42 2.40 11.16 -11.94
CA GLN A 42 3.63 10.53 -11.45
C GLN A 42 3.69 10.44 -9.92
N PHE A 43 3.01 11.34 -9.20
CA PHE A 43 2.87 11.29 -7.75
C PHE A 43 1.91 10.17 -7.32
N LEU A 44 0.82 9.96 -8.05
CA LEU A 44 -0.15 8.88 -7.79
C LEU A 44 0.31 7.51 -8.29
N PHE A 45 1.05 7.48 -9.39
CA PHE A 45 1.54 6.27 -10.05
C PHE A 45 3.06 6.38 -10.24
N PRO A 46 3.85 6.03 -9.21
CA PRO A 46 5.31 6.09 -9.27
C PRO A 46 5.92 5.24 -10.40
N ILE A 47 5.18 4.27 -10.94
CA ILE A 47 5.57 3.47 -12.11
C ILE A 47 6.02 4.32 -13.30
N PHE A 48 5.38 5.46 -13.54
CA PHE A 48 5.77 6.33 -14.66
C PHE A 48 7.10 7.04 -14.45
N GLN A 49 7.64 7.07 -13.23
CA GLN A 49 8.96 7.62 -12.93
C GLN A 49 10.05 6.57 -13.16
N TRP A 50 9.88 5.36 -12.63
CA TRP A 50 10.95 4.36 -12.65
C TRP A 50 10.94 3.45 -13.88
N ALA A 51 9.77 3.17 -14.48
CA ALA A 51 9.69 2.25 -15.62
C ALA A 51 10.48 2.72 -16.85
N PRO A 52 10.47 4.02 -17.23
CA PRO A 52 11.27 4.50 -18.36
C PRO A 52 12.79 4.38 -18.15
N GLU A 53 13.24 4.42 -16.89
CA GLU A 53 14.66 4.33 -16.51
C GLU A 53 15.11 2.87 -16.28
N TYR A 54 14.20 1.90 -16.40
CA TYR A 54 14.44 0.51 -16.04
C TYR A 54 15.13 -0.26 -17.17
N GLY A 55 16.39 -0.66 -16.93
CA GLY A 55 17.21 -1.37 -17.91
C GLY A 55 17.15 -2.90 -17.82
N LEU A 56 17.73 -3.57 -18.82
CA LEU A 56 17.81 -5.04 -18.88
C LEU A 56 18.75 -5.67 -17.83
N ARG A 57 19.72 -4.91 -17.31
CA ARG A 57 20.65 -5.39 -16.26
C ARG A 57 19.94 -5.64 -14.93
N PRO A 58 19.24 -4.66 -14.31
CA PRO A 58 18.49 -4.90 -13.09
C PRO A 58 17.37 -5.93 -13.30
N PHE A 59 16.74 -5.97 -14.48
CA PHE A 59 15.70 -6.97 -14.79
C PHE A 59 16.15 -8.42 -14.55
N ARG A 60 17.37 -8.79 -14.94
CA ARG A 60 17.87 -10.16 -14.71
C ARG A 60 18.04 -10.46 -13.22
N SER A 61 18.55 -9.50 -12.45
CA SER A 61 18.70 -9.63 -11.00
C SER A 61 17.35 -9.72 -10.31
N ASP A 62 16.40 -8.87 -10.72
CA ASP A 62 15.05 -8.81 -10.16
C ASP A 62 14.22 -10.04 -10.54
N LEU A 63 14.47 -10.66 -11.69
CA LEU A 63 13.85 -11.92 -12.07
C LEU A 63 14.29 -13.06 -11.14
N VAL A 64 15.60 -13.18 -10.87
CA VAL A 64 16.14 -14.22 -9.97
C VAL A 64 15.69 -14.01 -8.52
N SER A 65 15.72 -12.76 -8.04
CA SER A 65 15.23 -12.43 -6.70
C SER A 65 13.72 -12.63 -6.60
N GLY A 66 12.97 -12.25 -7.63
CA GLY A 66 11.52 -12.45 -7.72
C GLY A 66 11.13 -13.93 -7.69
N LEU A 67 11.84 -14.79 -8.41
CA LEU A 67 11.63 -16.26 -8.35
C LEU A 67 11.91 -16.81 -6.95
N THR A 68 12.98 -16.35 -6.31
CA THR A 68 13.32 -16.72 -4.93
C THR A 68 12.20 -16.31 -3.97
N ILE A 69 11.76 -15.05 -4.03
CA ILE A 69 10.67 -14.54 -3.18
C ILE A 69 9.36 -15.29 -3.46
N ALA A 70 9.03 -15.55 -4.73
CA ALA A 70 7.81 -16.27 -5.10
C ALA A 70 7.82 -17.70 -4.53
N SER A 71 8.95 -18.40 -4.58
CA SER A 71 9.08 -19.76 -4.02
C SER A 71 8.83 -19.80 -2.50
N LEU A 72 9.15 -18.72 -1.78
CA LEU A 72 8.90 -18.58 -0.35
C LEU A 72 7.45 -18.09 -0.07
N ALA A 73 6.94 -17.18 -0.89
CA ALA A 73 5.63 -16.56 -0.72
C ALA A 73 4.46 -17.52 -0.96
N ILE A 74 4.62 -18.52 -1.84
CA ILE A 74 3.60 -19.54 -2.12
C ILE A 74 3.28 -20.38 -0.87
N PRO A 75 4.25 -21.12 -0.27
CA PRO A 75 3.98 -21.91 0.92
C PRO A 75 3.61 -21.02 2.13
N GLN A 76 4.21 -19.84 2.24
CA GLN A 76 3.88 -18.87 3.29
C GLN A 76 2.42 -18.42 3.21
N GLY A 77 1.94 -18.02 2.02
CA GLY A 77 0.55 -17.60 1.80
C GLY A 77 -0.46 -18.71 2.10
N ILE A 78 -0.14 -19.96 1.69
CA ILE A 78 -0.96 -21.13 2.01
C ILE A 78 -1.04 -21.36 3.52
N SER A 79 0.10 -21.28 4.22
CA SER A 79 0.16 -21.42 5.67
C SER A 79 -0.67 -20.34 6.37
N TYR A 80 -0.55 -19.09 5.93
CA TYR A 80 -1.26 -17.96 6.53
C TYR A 80 -2.77 -18.01 6.27
N ALA A 81 -3.21 -18.44 5.09
CA ALA A 81 -4.64 -18.71 4.87
C ALA A 81 -5.18 -19.77 5.83
N LYS A 82 -4.41 -20.83 6.12
CA LYS A 82 -4.80 -21.84 7.12
C LYS A 82 -4.87 -21.26 8.53
N LEU A 83 -3.95 -20.36 8.91
CA LEU A 83 -4.03 -19.65 10.21
C LEU A 83 -5.31 -18.82 10.34
N ALA A 84 -5.82 -18.29 9.23
CA ALA A 84 -7.09 -17.57 9.17
C ALA A 84 -8.32 -18.48 9.01
N ASN A 85 -8.16 -19.81 9.06
CA ASN A 85 -9.21 -20.80 8.74
C ASN A 85 -9.86 -20.61 7.35
N LEU A 86 -9.11 -20.08 6.39
CA LEU A 86 -9.55 -19.84 5.01
C LEU A 86 -9.04 -20.92 4.04
N PRO A 87 -9.72 -21.12 2.90
CA PRO A 87 -9.22 -21.98 1.83
C PRO A 87 -7.82 -21.54 1.37
N PRO A 88 -6.86 -22.47 1.16
CA PRO A 88 -5.49 -22.15 0.74
C PRO A 88 -5.37 -21.25 -0.49
N ILE A 89 -6.32 -21.37 -1.43
CA ILE A 89 -6.39 -20.56 -2.64
C ILE A 89 -6.50 -19.05 -2.34
N VAL A 90 -7.14 -18.67 -1.23
CA VAL A 90 -7.26 -17.27 -0.81
C VAL A 90 -5.89 -16.72 -0.43
N GLY A 91 -5.04 -17.54 0.19
CA GLY A 91 -3.66 -17.18 0.51
C GLY A 91 -2.82 -16.91 -0.75
N LEU A 92 -3.02 -17.70 -1.80
CA LEU A 92 -2.35 -17.50 -3.09
C LEU A 92 -2.80 -16.20 -3.76
N TYR A 93 -4.09 -15.90 -3.76
CA TYR A 93 -4.61 -14.62 -4.27
C TYR A 93 -4.02 -13.44 -3.50
N SER A 94 -3.96 -13.53 -2.16
CA SER A 94 -3.37 -12.50 -1.30
C SER A 94 -1.85 -12.36 -1.46
N SER A 95 -1.14 -13.39 -1.90
CA SER A 95 0.31 -13.32 -2.18
C SER A 95 0.64 -12.82 -3.59
N PHE A 96 -0.33 -12.78 -4.51
CA PHE A 96 -0.11 -12.37 -5.90
C PHE A 96 -0.68 -10.99 -6.21
N VAL A 97 -1.95 -10.75 -5.88
CA VAL A 97 -2.69 -9.55 -6.30
C VAL A 97 -2.16 -8.27 -5.62
N PRO A 98 -1.96 -8.21 -4.29
CA PRO A 98 -1.42 -7.02 -3.64
C PRO A 98 -0.03 -6.59 -4.13
N PRO A 99 0.99 -7.46 -4.28
CA PRO A 99 2.26 -7.04 -4.85
C PRO A 99 2.15 -6.52 -6.30
N LEU A 100 1.25 -7.08 -7.12
CA LEU A 100 0.99 -6.58 -8.47
C LEU A 100 0.44 -5.14 -8.43
N ILE A 101 -0.57 -4.89 -7.59
CA ILE A 101 -1.14 -3.54 -7.38
C ILE A 101 -0.07 -2.59 -6.82
N TYR A 102 0.71 -3.05 -5.85
CA TYR A 102 1.78 -2.28 -5.22
C TYR A 102 2.92 -1.95 -6.19
N SER A 103 3.22 -2.79 -7.19
CA SER A 103 4.22 -2.46 -8.20
C SER A 103 3.87 -1.19 -9.02
N VAL A 104 2.57 -0.89 -9.15
CA VAL A 104 2.04 0.25 -9.90
C VAL A 104 1.89 1.49 -9.00
N LEU A 105 1.38 1.31 -7.78
CA LEU A 105 1.06 2.39 -6.84
C LEU A 105 2.15 2.68 -5.81
N GLY A 106 3.06 1.74 -5.59
CA GLY A 106 4.05 1.77 -4.52
C GLY A 106 5.16 2.77 -4.78
N SER A 107 5.51 3.52 -3.74
CA SER A 107 6.61 4.51 -3.77
C SER A 107 8.00 3.87 -3.63
N SER A 108 8.08 2.64 -3.07
CA SER A 108 9.33 1.91 -2.87
C SER A 108 9.41 0.66 -3.74
N ARG A 109 10.46 0.57 -4.56
CA ARG A 109 10.72 -0.53 -5.50
C ARG A 109 11.14 -1.86 -4.85
N HIS A 110 11.61 -1.81 -3.60
CA HIS A 110 12.15 -2.99 -2.91
C HIS A 110 11.21 -3.54 -1.83
N LEU A 111 10.06 -2.91 -1.62
CA LEU A 111 9.10 -3.37 -0.62
C LEU A 111 8.24 -4.50 -1.20
N GLY A 112 8.32 -5.68 -0.59
CA GLY A 112 7.40 -6.77 -0.84
C GLY A 112 6.13 -6.63 -0.02
N VAL A 113 4.97 -6.72 -0.66
CA VAL A 113 3.65 -6.74 0.00
C VAL A 113 3.07 -8.14 -0.11
N GLY A 114 2.48 -8.64 0.96
CA GLY A 114 1.85 -9.96 0.99
C GLY A 114 1.12 -10.22 2.30
N PRO A 115 0.53 -11.41 2.46
CA PRO A 115 -0.14 -11.78 3.69
C PRO A 115 0.88 -11.92 4.83
N VAL A 116 0.43 -11.60 6.04
CA VAL A 116 1.24 -11.67 7.27
C VAL A 116 0.58 -12.59 8.29
N SER A 117 1.40 -13.33 9.05
CA SER A 117 0.95 -14.33 10.01
C SER A 117 0.06 -13.74 11.10
N ILE A 118 0.47 -12.60 11.68
CA ILE A 118 -0.24 -11.96 12.80
C ILE A 118 -1.65 -11.54 12.37
N ALA A 119 -1.78 -10.85 11.23
CA ALA A 119 -3.11 -10.44 10.75
C ALA A 119 -3.99 -11.64 10.41
N SER A 120 -3.41 -12.72 9.89
CA SER A 120 -4.14 -13.96 9.58
C SER A 120 -4.68 -14.63 10.84
N LEU A 121 -3.86 -14.71 11.89
CA LEU A 121 -4.28 -15.24 13.19
C LEU A 121 -5.40 -14.41 13.82
N VAL A 122 -5.24 -13.08 13.85
CA VAL A 122 -6.24 -12.17 14.42
C VAL A 122 -7.56 -12.25 13.65
N MET A 123 -7.51 -12.24 12.32
CA MET A 123 -8.70 -12.42 11.49
C MET A 123 -9.37 -13.78 11.77
N GLY A 124 -8.57 -14.86 11.81
CA GLY A 124 -9.06 -16.20 12.08
C GLY A 124 -9.75 -16.32 13.44
N SER A 125 -9.17 -15.75 14.49
CA SER A 125 -9.76 -15.78 15.84
C SER A 125 -11.05 -14.99 15.91
N MET A 126 -11.09 -13.75 15.38
CA MET A 126 -12.28 -12.91 15.43
C MET A 126 -13.45 -13.46 14.59
N LEU A 127 -13.15 -14.01 13.41
CA LEU A 127 -14.20 -14.61 12.56
C LEU A 127 -14.76 -15.89 13.18
N THR A 128 -13.92 -16.71 13.81
CA THR A 128 -14.34 -17.98 14.43
C THR A 128 -15.23 -17.75 15.65
N GLU A 129 -15.04 -16.64 16.38
CA GLU A 129 -15.97 -16.22 17.45
C GLU A 129 -17.37 -15.84 16.92
N SER A 130 -17.45 -15.38 15.67
CA SER A 130 -18.70 -14.93 15.06
C SER A 130 -19.44 -16.04 14.30
N VAL A 131 -18.71 -16.85 13.53
CA VAL A 131 -19.25 -17.90 12.65
C VAL A 131 -18.28 -19.08 12.59
N SER A 132 -18.81 -20.31 12.64
CA SER A 132 -18.00 -21.51 12.47
C SER A 132 -17.56 -21.68 11.01
N SER A 133 -16.24 -21.82 10.78
CA SER A 133 -15.66 -22.07 9.45
C SER A 133 -16.10 -23.40 8.83
N THR A 134 -16.52 -24.37 9.64
CA THR A 134 -16.94 -25.71 9.18
C THR A 134 -18.44 -25.78 8.86
N GLN A 135 -19.28 -25.08 9.63
CA GLN A 135 -20.73 -25.13 9.46
C GLN A 135 -21.19 -24.25 8.29
N ASP A 136 -20.67 -23.02 8.21
CA ASP A 136 -21.05 -22.04 7.19
C ASP A 136 -19.83 -21.43 6.47
N PRO A 137 -19.10 -22.22 5.67
CA PRO A 137 -17.86 -21.78 5.01
C PRO A 137 -18.07 -20.61 4.04
N ILE A 138 -19.23 -20.52 3.39
CA ILE A 138 -19.57 -19.42 2.47
C ILE A 138 -19.73 -18.11 3.23
N LEU A 139 -20.41 -18.14 4.38
CA LEU A 139 -20.62 -16.95 5.20
C LEU A 139 -19.29 -16.50 5.82
N TYR A 140 -18.48 -17.44 6.30
CA TYR A 140 -17.13 -17.17 6.83
C TYR A 140 -16.26 -16.44 5.79
N LEU A 141 -16.24 -16.94 4.55
CA LEU A 141 -15.47 -16.33 3.46
C LEU A 141 -15.99 -14.92 3.11
N LYS A 142 -17.31 -14.71 3.10
CA LYS A 142 -17.91 -13.38 2.89
C LYS A 142 -17.48 -12.40 3.99
N LEU A 143 -17.51 -12.82 5.25
CA LEU A 143 -17.07 -11.99 6.38
C LEU A 143 -15.59 -11.66 6.32
N ALA A 144 -14.73 -12.60 5.93
CA ALA A 144 -13.32 -12.34 5.71
C ALA A 144 -13.08 -11.27 4.63
N PHE A 145 -13.81 -11.34 3.51
CA PHE A 145 -13.70 -10.35 2.44
C PHE A 145 -14.25 -8.98 2.85
N THR A 146 -15.39 -8.90 3.55
CA THR A 146 -15.93 -7.63 4.02
C THR A 146 -15.03 -6.99 5.07
N ALA A 147 -14.50 -7.77 6.04
CA ALA A 147 -13.54 -7.27 7.02
C ALA A 147 -12.27 -6.72 6.34
N THR A 148 -11.73 -7.46 5.36
CA THR A 148 -10.57 -7.02 4.58
C THR A 148 -10.85 -5.74 3.79
N PHE A 149 -12.04 -5.63 3.20
CA PHE A 149 -12.48 -4.44 2.47
C PHE A 149 -12.55 -3.20 3.38
N PHE A 150 -13.17 -3.33 4.56
CA PHE A 150 -13.23 -2.23 5.53
C PHE A 150 -11.85 -1.87 6.10
N ALA A 151 -10.99 -2.86 6.36
CA ALA A 151 -9.60 -2.60 6.76
C ALA A 151 -8.85 -1.79 5.68
N GLY A 152 -9.02 -2.15 4.40
CA GLY A 152 -8.46 -1.40 3.28
C GLY A 152 -9.01 0.03 3.17
N LEU A 153 -10.33 0.21 3.34
CA LEU A 153 -10.95 1.54 3.34
C LEU A 153 -10.43 2.41 4.50
N PHE A 154 -10.28 1.83 5.68
CA PHE A 154 -9.73 2.51 6.84
C PHE A 154 -8.25 2.90 6.61
N GLN A 155 -7.44 1.98 6.09
CA GLN A 155 -6.05 2.25 5.72
C GLN A 155 -5.93 3.35 4.65
N ALA A 156 -6.80 3.33 3.64
CA ALA A 156 -6.85 4.37 2.61
C ALA A 156 -7.24 5.73 3.20
N SER A 157 -8.23 5.76 4.10
CA SER A 157 -8.66 6.99 4.77
C SER A 157 -7.56 7.59 5.63
N LEU A 158 -6.83 6.77 6.40
CA LEU A 158 -5.66 7.21 7.15
C LEU A 158 -4.54 7.72 6.24
N GLY A 159 -4.32 7.07 5.09
CA GLY A 159 -3.36 7.51 4.09
C GLY A 159 -3.71 8.86 3.47
N LEU A 160 -5.00 9.17 3.29
CA LEU A 160 -5.47 10.47 2.77
C LEU A 160 -5.43 11.60 3.79
N LEU A 161 -5.54 11.28 5.09
CA LEU A 161 -5.52 12.26 6.18
C LEU A 161 -4.12 12.60 6.69
N ARG A 162 -3.09 11.90 6.21
CA ARG A 162 -1.68 12.13 6.53
C ARG A 162 -1.09 13.25 5.68
#